data_AF-E2SH82-F1
#
_entry.id   AF-E2SH82-F1
#
_cell.length_a   1.000
_cell.length_b   1.000
_cell.length_c   1.000
_cell.angle_alpha   90.00
_cell.angle_beta   90.00
_cell.angle_gamma   90.00
#
_symmetry.space_group_name_H-M   'P 1'
#
loop_
_entity.id
_entity.type
_entity.pdbx_description
1 polymer ?
#
loop_
_entity_poly.entity_id
_entity_poly.type
_entity_poly.pdbx_seq_one_letter_code
_entity_poly.pdbx_strand_id
1 'polypeptide(L)'
;MKMDAMDLMILFVNFHHYNRNMLINRSLSFIICHGYSTASSIADVTNTIIGQKIFNAIDMPIDSNAQDISHKLYKFISQHQKRQYDKIVILIDMGSLKAVAQSLRNLLDVTVCMINNVSTGIALEVGLQIKNHTFQPAEIKRLCNQVRCEFMELEGARKQDTILFVSENENDGTDQILALFKKSMPYDTNVEISSCDIRVMTDPQQWEDIQSRHNILFISGLNTTCCKDAPFIPIEKIISKEALEKIKILLKPVMETSMIDEFQSNLAKYCSLENIMESITFLDPNKLFELVQDSVQNLELNLEQEWVYISMSVV
;
A
#
# COMPACT_ATOMS: atom_id res chain seq x y z
N MET A 1 -34.89 -47.53 -39.79
CA MET A 1 -35.71 -46.32 -39.55
C MET A 1 -35.69 -45.51 -40.84
N LYS A 2 -36.76 -45.52 -41.64
CA LYS A 2 -36.87 -44.65 -42.83
C LYS A 2 -37.45 -43.32 -42.33
N MET A 3 -36.70 -42.23 -42.48
CA MET A 3 -37.21 -40.89 -42.19
C MET A 3 -38.28 -40.52 -43.20
N ASP A 4 -39.39 -39.99 -42.71
CA ASP A 4 -40.48 -39.48 -43.55
C ASP A 4 -40.09 -38.14 -44.19
N ALA A 5 -40.76 -37.75 -45.27
CA ALA A 5 -40.55 -36.47 -45.95
C ALA A 5 -40.75 -35.28 -44.99
N MET A 6 -41.66 -35.42 -44.02
CA MET A 6 -41.91 -34.43 -42.98
C MET A 6 -40.74 -34.30 -41.99
N ASP A 7 -40.13 -35.43 -41.60
CA ASP A 7 -38.92 -35.42 -40.74
C ASP A 7 -37.75 -34.75 -41.46
N LEU A 8 -37.62 -35.00 -42.76
CA LEU A 8 -36.59 -34.39 -43.60
C LEU A 8 -36.80 -32.88 -43.75
N MET A 9 -38.05 -32.43 -43.87
CA MET A 9 -38.39 -31.01 -43.95
C MET A 9 -38.13 -30.30 -42.61
N ILE A 10 -38.51 -30.91 -41.49
CA ILE A 10 -38.22 -30.39 -40.14
C ILE A 10 -36.71 -30.35 -39.89
N LEU A 11 -35.96 -31.37 -40.32
CA LEU A 11 -34.51 -31.37 -40.24
C LEU A 11 -33.91 -30.22 -41.06
N PHE A 12 -34.34 -30.02 -42.30
CA PHE A 12 -33.85 -28.93 -43.16
C PHE A 12 -34.18 -27.55 -42.59
N VAL A 13 -35.38 -27.36 -42.05
CA VAL A 13 -35.77 -26.10 -41.41
C VAL A 13 -34.95 -25.86 -40.13
N ASN A 14 -34.72 -26.89 -39.31
CA ASN A 14 -33.84 -26.78 -38.15
C ASN A 14 -32.40 -26.49 -38.55
N PHE A 15 -31.88 -27.17 -39.57
CA PHE A 15 -30.53 -26.95 -40.07
C PHE A 15 -30.38 -25.54 -40.63
N HIS A 16 -31.37 -25.04 -41.37
CA HIS A 16 -31.39 -23.68 -41.89
C HIS A 16 -31.59 -22.62 -40.79
N HIS A 17 -32.39 -22.91 -39.76
CA HIS A 17 -32.59 -22.04 -38.61
C HIS A 17 -31.32 -21.92 -37.76
N TYR A 18 -30.65 -23.05 -37.47
CA TYR A 18 -29.35 -23.05 -36.78
C TYR A 18 -28.24 -22.45 -37.64
N ASN A 19 -28.24 -22.68 -38.96
CA ASN A 19 -27.24 -22.07 -39.86
C ASN A 19 -27.49 -20.59 -40.13
N ARG A 20 -28.71 -20.05 -39.94
CA ARG A 20 -28.94 -18.60 -40.07
C ARG A 20 -28.17 -17.78 -39.04
N ASN A 21 -27.83 -18.37 -37.89
CA ASN A 21 -26.96 -17.76 -36.88
C ASN A 21 -25.46 -18.01 -37.14
N MET A 22 -25.11 -18.82 -38.15
CA MET A 22 -23.73 -19.04 -38.63
C MET A 22 -23.39 -18.03 -39.74
N LEU A 23 -23.67 -16.74 -39.54
CA LEU A 23 -22.88 -15.70 -40.20
C LEU A 23 -21.49 -15.79 -39.58
N ILE A 24 -20.65 -16.68 -40.12
CA ILE A 24 -19.24 -16.75 -39.75
C ILE A 24 -18.66 -15.41 -40.20
N ASN A 25 -18.66 -14.41 -39.31
CA ASN A 25 -18.03 -13.11 -39.50
C ASN A 25 -16.54 -13.40 -39.70
N ARG A 26 -16.13 -13.62 -40.95
CA ARG A 26 -14.74 -13.89 -41.31
C ARG A 26 -14.02 -12.55 -41.26
N SER A 27 -13.54 -12.24 -40.07
CA SER A 27 -12.73 -11.06 -39.82
C SER A 27 -11.27 -11.41 -40.06
N LEU A 28 -10.57 -10.61 -40.85
CA LEU A 28 -9.12 -10.68 -40.97
C LEU A 28 -8.53 -9.58 -40.11
N SER A 29 -7.63 -9.93 -39.19
CA SER A 29 -7.19 -8.99 -38.16
C SER A 29 -5.68 -8.84 -38.14
N PHE A 30 -5.23 -7.59 -38.09
CA PHE A 30 -3.81 -7.23 -38.08
C PHE A 30 -3.45 -6.37 -36.87
N ILE A 31 -2.24 -6.56 -36.36
CA ILE A 31 -1.58 -5.65 -35.43
C ILE A 31 -0.37 -5.09 -36.14
N ILE A 32 -0.25 -3.76 -36.18
CA ILE A 32 0.82 -3.04 -36.86
C ILE A 32 1.44 -2.07 -35.85
N CYS A 33 2.72 -2.24 -35.56
CA CYS A 33 3.41 -1.40 -34.57
C CYS A 33 4.79 -1.03 -35.09
N HIS A 34 5.29 0.13 -34.67
CA HIS A 34 6.68 0.48 -34.87
C HIS A 34 7.59 -0.33 -33.94
N GLY A 35 8.82 -0.52 -34.39
CA GLY A 35 9.81 -1.37 -33.73
C GLY A 35 9.99 -2.72 -34.42
N TYR A 36 10.87 -3.53 -33.87
CA TYR A 36 11.28 -4.80 -34.47
C TYR A 36 10.38 -5.98 -34.11
N SER A 37 9.69 -5.93 -32.96
CA SER A 37 8.94 -7.07 -32.43
C SER A 37 7.70 -6.68 -31.61
N THR A 38 7.29 -5.41 -31.64
CA THR A 38 6.18 -4.91 -30.82
C THR A 38 4.85 -5.52 -31.27
N ALA A 39 4.57 -5.51 -32.57
CA ALA A 39 3.34 -6.07 -33.12
C ALA A 39 3.34 -7.59 -32.97
N SER A 40 4.47 -8.24 -33.25
CA SER A 40 4.62 -9.69 -33.11
C SER A 40 4.44 -10.13 -31.67
N SER A 41 5.01 -9.41 -30.69
CA SER A 41 4.87 -9.73 -29.27
C SER A 41 3.41 -9.61 -28.80
N ILE A 42 2.73 -8.51 -29.14
CA ILE A 42 1.32 -8.33 -28.76
C ILE A 42 0.45 -9.43 -29.39
N ALA A 43 0.63 -9.68 -30.69
CA ALA A 43 -0.16 -10.70 -31.39
C ALA A 43 0.07 -12.10 -30.82
N ASP A 44 1.31 -12.45 -30.48
CA ASP A 44 1.66 -13.75 -29.92
C ASP A 44 1.04 -13.96 -28.54
N VAL A 45 1.16 -12.97 -27.64
CA VAL A 45 0.53 -12.98 -26.31
C VAL A 45 -0.98 -13.08 -26.44
N THR A 46 -1.61 -12.24 -27.25
CA THR A 46 -3.07 -12.25 -27.43
C THR A 46 -3.58 -13.56 -28.03
N ASN A 47 -2.96 -14.05 -29.10
CA ASN A 47 -3.37 -15.31 -29.74
C ASN A 47 -3.19 -16.51 -28.80
N THR A 48 -2.12 -16.52 -28.01
CA THR A 48 -1.84 -17.57 -27.02
C THR A 48 -2.89 -17.59 -25.93
N ILE A 49 -3.21 -16.43 -25.34
CA ILE A 49 -4.24 -16.32 -24.28
C ILE A 49 -5.63 -16.71 -24.81
N ILE A 50 -5.97 -16.30 -26.03
CA ILE A 50 -7.25 -16.63 -26.66
C ILE A 50 -7.33 -18.11 -27.08
N GLY A 51 -6.18 -18.78 -27.26
CA GLY A 51 -6.07 -20.15 -27.75
C GLY A 51 -6.37 -20.29 -29.25
N GLN A 52 -6.32 -19.20 -30.01
CA GLN A 52 -6.59 -19.16 -31.45
C GLN A 52 -5.78 -18.07 -32.11
N LYS A 53 -5.29 -18.33 -33.32
CA LYS A 53 -4.63 -17.32 -34.15
C LYS A 53 -5.66 -16.35 -34.74
N ILE A 54 -5.91 -15.24 -34.04
CA ILE A 54 -6.81 -14.16 -34.43
C ILE A 54 -6.05 -13.07 -35.19
N PHE A 55 -4.90 -12.63 -34.67
CA PHE A 55 -4.15 -11.51 -35.22
C PHE A 55 -2.92 -11.95 -36.02
N ASN A 56 -2.70 -11.26 -37.14
CA ASN A 56 -1.46 -11.25 -37.90
C ASN A 56 -0.62 -10.02 -37.54
N ALA A 57 0.65 -10.20 -37.20
CA ALA A 57 1.54 -9.10 -36.84
C ALA A 57 2.31 -8.54 -38.05
N ILE A 58 2.50 -7.22 -38.06
CA ILE A 58 3.39 -6.52 -38.99
C ILE A 58 4.22 -5.53 -38.18
N ASP A 59 5.49 -5.85 -37.97
CA ASP A 59 6.46 -4.94 -37.34
C ASP A 59 7.01 -3.95 -38.36
N MET A 60 7.05 -2.67 -37.98
CA MET A 60 7.54 -1.56 -38.78
C MET A 60 8.86 -1.03 -38.21
N PRO A 61 10.01 -1.29 -38.86
CA PRO A 61 11.22 -0.53 -38.57
C PRO A 61 10.96 0.97 -38.64
N ILE A 62 11.64 1.76 -37.81
CA ILE A 62 11.40 3.21 -37.69
C ILE A 62 11.62 3.94 -39.04
N ASP A 63 12.52 3.43 -39.88
CA ASP A 63 12.83 4.00 -41.20
C ASP A 63 11.83 3.63 -42.31
N SER A 64 10.75 2.90 -41.97
CA SER A 64 9.77 2.41 -42.95
C SER A 64 8.77 3.48 -43.37
N ASN A 65 8.42 3.55 -44.66
CA ASN A 65 7.36 4.42 -45.13
C ASN A 65 5.97 3.75 -45.01
N ALA A 66 4.91 4.54 -44.80
CA ALA A 66 3.53 4.06 -44.69
C ALA A 66 3.02 3.35 -45.97
N GLN A 67 3.60 3.70 -47.12
CA GLN A 67 3.29 3.07 -48.41
C GLN A 67 3.75 1.60 -48.48
N ASP A 68 4.92 1.29 -47.93
CA ASP A 68 5.46 -0.08 -47.91
C ASP A 68 4.55 -1.02 -47.12
N ILE A 69 3.94 -0.51 -46.06
CA ILE A 69 3.00 -1.25 -45.21
C ILE A 69 1.68 -1.47 -45.91
N SER A 70 1.19 -0.46 -46.62
CA SER A 70 -0.02 -0.58 -47.44
C SER A 70 0.18 -1.64 -48.54
N HIS A 71 1.36 -1.70 -49.15
CA HIS A 71 1.70 -2.75 -50.13
C HIS A 71 1.80 -4.14 -49.50
N LYS A 72 2.45 -4.27 -48.33
CA LYS A 72 2.51 -5.54 -47.58
C LYS A 72 1.13 -6.04 -47.18
N LEU A 73 0.27 -5.16 -46.65
CA LEU A 73 -1.13 -5.47 -46.33
C LEU A 73 -1.90 -5.90 -47.56
N TYR A 74 -1.82 -5.15 -48.66
CA TYR A 74 -2.50 -5.48 -49.90
C TYR A 74 -2.06 -6.87 -50.40
N LYS A 75 -0.75 -7.12 -50.48
CA LYS A 75 -0.21 -8.41 -50.89
C LYS A 75 -0.72 -9.55 -50.01
N PHE A 76 -0.75 -9.36 -48.69
CA PHE A 76 -1.25 -10.36 -47.75
C PHE A 76 -2.74 -10.63 -47.97
N ILE A 77 -3.55 -9.58 -48.11
CA ILE A 77 -5.00 -9.69 -48.34
C ILE A 77 -5.28 -10.36 -49.70
N SER A 78 -4.59 -9.94 -50.77
CA SER A 78 -4.74 -10.51 -52.12
C SER A 78 -4.32 -11.99 -52.18
N GLN A 79 -3.29 -12.39 -51.45
CA GLN A 79 -2.90 -13.81 -51.34
C GLN A 79 -3.96 -14.66 -50.62
N HIS A 80 -4.75 -14.05 -49.74
CA HIS A 80 -5.82 -14.70 -48.99
C HIS A 80 -7.23 -14.47 -49.56
N GLN A 81 -7.34 -13.84 -50.73
CA GLN A 81 -8.60 -13.45 -51.38
C GLN A 81 -9.54 -14.61 -51.74
N LYS A 82 -9.06 -15.87 -51.68
CA LYS A 82 -9.92 -17.08 -51.76
C LYS A 82 -10.88 -17.20 -50.57
N ARG A 83 -10.62 -16.49 -49.46
CA ARG A 83 -11.52 -16.37 -48.32
C ARG A 83 -12.28 -15.05 -48.47
N GLN A 84 -13.59 -15.13 -48.68
CA GLN A 84 -14.47 -13.96 -48.62
C GLN A 84 -14.47 -13.47 -47.17
N TYR A 85 -13.84 -12.31 -46.93
CA TYR A 85 -13.78 -11.66 -45.62
C TYR A 85 -14.78 -10.50 -45.61
N ASP A 86 -15.62 -10.42 -44.58
CA ASP A 86 -16.63 -9.37 -44.47
C ASP A 86 -16.05 -8.09 -43.84
N LYS A 87 -15.02 -8.26 -43.00
CA LYS A 87 -14.43 -7.20 -42.20
C LYS A 87 -12.91 -7.38 -42.07
N ILE A 88 -12.19 -6.27 -42.10
CA ILE A 88 -10.75 -6.22 -41.80
C ILE A 88 -10.57 -5.35 -40.55
N VAL A 89 -9.93 -5.87 -39.52
CA VAL A 89 -9.67 -5.14 -38.26
C VAL A 89 -8.17 -4.87 -38.16
N ILE A 90 -7.78 -3.61 -38.01
CA ILE A 90 -6.37 -3.19 -37.95
C ILE A 90 -6.14 -2.43 -36.65
N LEU A 91 -5.24 -2.94 -35.82
CA LEU A 91 -4.77 -2.30 -34.59
C LEU A 91 -3.40 -1.65 -34.85
N ILE A 92 -3.23 -0.40 -34.43
CA ILE A 92 -2.01 0.40 -34.66
C ILE A 92 -1.51 1.00 -33.34
N ASP A 93 -0.20 1.03 -33.10
CA ASP A 93 0.39 1.64 -31.88
C ASP A 93 0.37 3.18 -31.97
N MET A 94 1.10 3.74 -32.93
CA MET A 94 1.29 5.16 -33.12
C MET A 94 1.28 5.46 -34.63
N GLY A 95 0.64 6.56 -35.03
CA GLY A 95 0.73 7.06 -36.41
C GLY A 95 -0.57 7.58 -37.01
N SER A 96 -0.49 7.99 -38.27
CA SER A 96 -1.62 8.54 -39.03
C SER A 96 -2.48 7.41 -39.60
N LEU A 97 -3.53 7.05 -38.84
CA LEU A 97 -4.68 6.26 -39.30
C LEU A 97 -5.10 6.62 -40.74
N LYS A 98 -5.03 7.92 -41.08
CA LYS A 98 -5.49 8.47 -42.35
C LYS A 98 -4.67 8.00 -43.55
N ALA A 99 -3.34 7.89 -43.45
CA ALA A 99 -2.49 7.55 -44.59
C ALA A 99 -2.65 6.08 -45.02
N VAL A 100 -2.71 5.18 -44.03
CA VAL A 100 -2.95 3.75 -44.26
C VAL A 100 -4.41 3.52 -44.68
N ALA A 101 -5.38 4.19 -44.02
CA ALA A 101 -6.80 4.09 -44.38
C ALA A 101 -7.10 4.53 -45.82
N GLN A 102 -6.54 5.67 -46.25
CA GLN A 102 -6.77 6.20 -47.60
C GLN A 102 -6.20 5.26 -48.67
N SER A 103 -5.03 4.68 -48.42
CA SER A 103 -4.39 3.73 -49.35
C SER A 103 -5.19 2.43 -49.47
N LEU A 104 -5.77 1.93 -48.37
CA LEU A 104 -6.55 0.69 -48.37
C LEU A 104 -7.97 0.86 -48.93
N ARG A 105 -8.62 2.01 -48.72
CA ARG A 105 -10.01 2.26 -49.17
C ARG A 105 -10.15 2.15 -50.69
N ASN A 106 -9.13 2.53 -51.45
CA ASN A 106 -9.17 2.49 -52.91
C ASN A 106 -8.92 1.07 -53.48
N LEU A 107 -8.53 0.12 -52.64
CA LEU A 107 -8.04 -1.20 -53.07
C LEU A 107 -8.96 -2.36 -52.64
N LEU A 108 -9.92 -2.13 -51.75
CA LEU A 108 -10.70 -3.18 -51.09
C LEU A 108 -12.19 -2.81 -51.00
N ASP A 109 -13.06 -3.72 -51.39
CA ASP A 109 -14.53 -3.61 -51.27
C ASP A 109 -15.06 -4.17 -49.92
N VAL A 110 -14.25 -4.02 -48.85
CA VAL A 110 -14.49 -4.65 -47.55
C VAL A 110 -14.49 -3.59 -46.45
N THR A 111 -15.29 -3.77 -45.40
CA THR A 111 -15.31 -2.85 -44.26
C THR A 111 -13.99 -2.95 -43.48
N VAL A 112 -13.23 -1.85 -43.46
CA VAL A 112 -11.97 -1.75 -42.68
C VAL A 112 -12.23 -0.98 -41.39
N CYS A 113 -12.03 -1.64 -40.25
CA CYS A 113 -12.06 -1.06 -38.91
C CYS A 113 -10.63 -0.81 -38.42
N MET A 114 -10.31 0.42 -38.06
CA MET A 114 -8.97 0.79 -37.57
C MET A 114 -9.05 1.32 -36.14
N ILE A 115 -8.15 0.85 -35.29
CA ILE A 115 -8.06 1.18 -33.87
C ILE A 115 -6.62 1.65 -33.60
N ASN A 116 -6.48 2.84 -33.03
CA ASN A 116 -5.17 3.41 -32.69
C ASN A 116 -4.87 3.24 -31.20
N ASN A 117 -3.61 3.42 -30.82
CA ASN A 117 -3.12 3.29 -29.46
C ASN A 117 -3.32 1.86 -28.92
N VAL A 118 -2.91 0.87 -29.71
CA VAL A 118 -3.00 -0.54 -29.32
C VAL A 118 -2.15 -0.83 -28.09
N SER A 119 -2.77 -1.51 -27.13
CA SER A 119 -2.10 -2.19 -26.03
C SER A 119 -2.51 -3.66 -26.03
N THR A 120 -1.80 -4.51 -25.28
CA THR A 120 -2.16 -5.91 -25.13
C THR A 120 -3.59 -6.10 -24.60
N GLY A 121 -4.06 -5.22 -23.71
CA GLY A 121 -5.42 -5.25 -23.18
C GLY A 121 -6.48 -4.98 -24.25
N ILE A 122 -6.29 -3.95 -25.08
CA ILE A 122 -7.21 -3.65 -26.19
C ILE A 122 -7.18 -4.78 -27.23
N ALA A 123 -6.01 -5.30 -27.58
CA ALA A 123 -5.88 -6.41 -28.52
C ALA A 123 -6.62 -7.66 -28.01
N LEU A 124 -6.53 -7.96 -26.71
CA LEU A 124 -7.23 -9.09 -26.10
C LEU A 124 -8.75 -8.94 -26.17
N GLU A 125 -9.28 -7.79 -25.78
CA GLU A 125 -10.72 -7.51 -25.79
C GLU A 125 -11.28 -7.59 -27.22
N VAL A 126 -10.60 -6.93 -28.18
CA VAL A 126 -10.97 -6.99 -29.60
C VAL A 126 -10.89 -8.42 -30.13
N GLY A 127 -9.84 -9.17 -29.77
CA GLY A 127 -9.64 -10.54 -30.19
C GLY A 127 -10.72 -11.49 -29.66
N LEU A 128 -11.16 -11.30 -28.41
CA LEU A 128 -12.26 -12.07 -27.82
C LEU A 128 -13.59 -11.80 -28.54
N GLN A 129 -13.88 -10.54 -28.88
CA GLN A 129 -15.08 -10.20 -29.65
C GLN A 129 -15.05 -10.78 -31.06
N ILE A 130 -13.88 -10.83 -31.70
CA ILE A 130 -13.71 -11.48 -33.01
C ILE A 130 -13.94 -12.99 -32.90
N LYS A 131 -13.34 -13.64 -31.90
CA LYS A 131 -13.51 -15.09 -31.64
C LYS A 131 -14.98 -15.45 -31.38
N ASN A 132 -15.68 -14.64 -30.61
CA ASN A 132 -17.09 -14.85 -30.26
C ASN A 132 -18.07 -14.37 -31.34
N HIS A 133 -17.57 -13.86 -32.47
CA HIS A 133 -18.36 -13.28 -33.56
C HIS A 133 -19.26 -12.10 -33.16
N THR A 134 -18.99 -11.46 -32.02
CA THR A 134 -19.73 -10.30 -31.48
C THR A 134 -19.13 -8.95 -31.89
N PHE A 135 -18.05 -8.93 -32.67
CA PHE A 135 -17.36 -7.70 -33.05
C PHE A 135 -18.29 -6.67 -33.74
N GLN A 136 -18.60 -5.59 -33.02
CA GLN A 136 -19.39 -4.45 -33.49
C GLN A 136 -18.62 -3.13 -33.38
N PRO A 137 -18.52 -2.31 -34.45
CA PRO A 137 -17.79 -1.05 -34.40
C PRO A 137 -18.28 -0.06 -33.32
N ALA A 138 -19.56 -0.12 -32.95
CA ALA A 138 -20.12 0.73 -31.90
C ALA A 138 -19.61 0.38 -30.50
N GLU A 139 -19.41 -0.91 -30.20
CA GLU A 139 -18.90 -1.38 -28.90
C GLU A 139 -17.41 -1.06 -28.76
N ILE A 140 -16.63 -1.27 -29.83
CA ILE A 140 -15.21 -0.88 -29.86
C ILE A 140 -15.04 0.62 -29.63
N LYS A 141 -15.89 1.47 -30.21
CA LYS A 141 -15.85 2.92 -29.93
C LYS A 141 -16.08 3.23 -28.45
N ARG A 142 -16.96 2.49 -27.76
CA ARG A 142 -17.18 2.65 -26.32
C ARG A 142 -15.95 2.20 -25.53
N LEU A 143 -15.39 1.05 -25.87
CA LEU A 143 -14.17 0.53 -25.26
C LEU A 143 -13.02 1.54 -25.36
N CYS A 144 -12.78 2.09 -26.56
CA CYS A 144 -11.73 3.09 -26.79
C CYS A 144 -11.92 4.37 -25.95
N ASN A 145 -13.16 4.74 -25.60
CA ASN A 145 -13.45 5.89 -24.75
C ASN A 145 -13.28 5.61 -23.25
N GLN A 146 -13.25 4.34 -22.85
CA GLN A 146 -13.14 3.90 -21.45
C GLN A 146 -11.69 3.64 -21.03
N VAL A 147 -10.79 3.36 -21.98
CA VAL A 147 -9.36 3.17 -21.70
C VAL A 147 -8.78 4.48 -21.17
N ARG A 148 -8.43 4.50 -19.89
CA ARG A 148 -7.74 5.62 -19.22
C ARG A 148 -6.41 5.14 -18.68
N CYS A 149 -5.43 6.03 -18.70
CA CYS A 149 -4.17 5.81 -18.01
C CYS A 149 -4.41 5.95 -16.51
N GLU A 150 -4.08 4.92 -15.74
CA GLU A 150 -4.02 5.00 -14.29
C GLU A 150 -2.63 5.47 -13.88
N PHE A 151 -2.57 6.57 -13.12
CA PHE A 151 -1.34 7.08 -12.52
C PHE A 151 -1.44 6.89 -11.01
N MET A 152 -0.44 6.23 -10.44
CA MET A 152 -0.30 6.05 -9.00
C MET A 152 1.11 6.47 -8.60
N GLU A 153 1.19 7.42 -7.68
CA GLU A 153 2.42 7.82 -7.01
C GLU A 153 2.41 7.22 -5.61
N LEU A 154 3.44 6.45 -5.27
CA LEU A 154 3.62 5.90 -3.94
C LEU A 154 4.67 6.76 -3.24
N GLU A 155 4.29 7.48 -2.17
CA GLU A 155 5.24 8.16 -1.32
C GLU A 155 6.11 7.14 -0.57
N GLY A 156 7.41 7.44 -0.42
CA GLY A 156 8.29 6.64 0.42
C GLY A 156 7.79 6.64 1.86
N ALA A 157 7.86 5.48 2.54
CA ALA A 157 7.34 5.31 3.89
C ALA A 157 7.82 6.45 4.81
N ARG A 158 6.87 7.20 5.37
CA ARG A 158 7.15 8.18 6.42
C ARG A 158 7.81 7.43 7.58
N LYS A 159 9.04 7.81 7.93
CA LYS A 159 9.75 7.24 9.09
C LYS A 159 8.86 7.32 10.32
N GLN A 160 8.81 6.27 11.12
CA GLN A 160 7.99 6.24 12.33
C GLN A 160 8.56 7.24 13.34
N ASP A 161 7.72 8.13 13.86
CA ASP A 161 8.13 9.11 14.86
C ASP A 161 8.41 8.38 16.18
N THR A 162 9.63 8.49 16.72
CA THR A 162 10.07 7.71 17.88
C THR A 162 10.72 8.57 18.96
N ILE A 163 10.40 8.30 20.21
CA ILE A 163 11.08 8.82 21.40
C ILE A 163 11.99 7.73 21.94
N LEU A 164 13.28 8.04 22.06
CA LEU A 164 14.29 7.07 22.48
C LEU A 164 14.71 7.33 23.93
N PHE A 165 14.61 6.29 24.76
CA PHE A 165 15.17 6.29 26.11
C PHE A 165 16.46 5.49 26.12
N VAL A 166 17.54 6.07 26.64
CA VAL A 166 18.85 5.45 26.65
C VAL A 166 19.18 4.97 28.04
N SER A 167 19.35 3.66 28.18
CA SER A 167 19.80 3.03 29.42
C SER A 167 21.31 2.76 29.38
N GLU A 168 21.96 3.00 30.51
CA GLU A 168 23.39 2.72 30.71
C GLU A 168 23.59 1.42 31.48
N ASN A 169 22.64 1.04 32.34
CA ASN A 169 22.64 -0.20 33.11
C ASN A 169 21.23 -0.79 33.16
N GLU A 170 21.10 -2.10 33.35
CA GLU A 170 19.80 -2.81 33.44
C GLU A 170 18.89 -2.36 34.61
N ASN A 171 19.37 -1.49 35.51
CA ASN A 171 18.63 -1.05 36.71
C ASN A 171 18.78 0.46 36.98
N ASP A 172 18.93 1.27 35.94
CA ASP A 172 19.11 2.72 36.07
C ASP A 172 17.80 3.53 36.21
N GLY A 173 16.66 2.84 36.38
CA GLY A 173 15.34 3.46 36.50
C GLY A 173 14.74 3.90 35.17
N THR A 174 15.44 3.74 34.05
CA THR A 174 14.95 4.13 32.72
C THR A 174 13.69 3.39 32.32
N ASP A 175 13.58 2.11 32.65
CA ASP A 175 12.40 1.29 32.33
C ASP A 175 11.14 1.73 33.07
N GLN A 176 11.27 2.24 34.29
CA GLN A 176 10.16 2.77 35.07
C GLN A 176 9.62 4.05 34.43
N ILE A 177 10.52 4.96 34.07
CA ILE A 177 10.18 6.19 33.36
C ILE A 177 9.62 5.89 31.96
N LEU A 178 10.18 4.91 31.24
CA LEU A 178 9.66 4.45 29.95
C LEU A 178 8.22 3.95 30.08
N ALA A 179 7.93 3.15 31.10
CA ALA A 179 6.59 2.63 31.37
C ALA A 179 5.62 3.76 31.75
N LEU A 180 6.06 4.73 32.55
CA LEU A 180 5.30 5.94 32.87
C LEU A 180 4.96 6.75 31.61
N PHE A 181 5.93 6.96 30.72
CA PHE A 181 5.74 7.69 29.46
C PHE A 181 4.75 6.96 28.55
N LYS A 182 4.87 5.63 28.43
CA LYS A 182 3.93 4.80 27.68
C LYS A 182 2.51 4.86 28.23
N LYS A 183 2.34 4.83 29.56
CA LYS A 183 1.03 4.97 30.22
C LYS A 183 0.43 6.37 30.09
N SER A 184 1.28 7.39 29.97
CA SER A 184 0.86 8.78 29.90
C SER A 184 0.47 9.23 28.49
N MET A 185 0.92 8.50 27.46
CA MET A 185 0.60 8.80 26.06
C MET A 185 -0.89 8.59 25.75
N PRO A 186 -1.51 9.52 25.00
CA PRO A 186 -2.87 9.34 24.48
C PRO A 186 -2.94 8.16 23.50
N TYR A 187 -4.08 7.46 23.48
CA TYR A 187 -4.31 6.25 22.67
C TYR A 187 -4.24 6.46 21.15
N ASP A 188 -4.41 7.70 20.67
CA ASP A 188 -4.49 8.03 19.24
C ASP A 188 -3.18 8.62 18.68
N THR A 189 -2.04 8.23 19.26
CA THR A 189 -0.72 8.76 18.88
C THR A 189 0.08 7.74 18.08
N ASN A 190 0.62 8.16 16.94
CA ASN A 190 1.50 7.34 16.10
C ASN A 190 2.99 7.48 16.50
N VAL A 191 3.25 7.77 17.77
CA VAL A 191 4.61 7.96 18.30
C VAL A 191 5.04 6.70 19.05
N GLU A 192 6.12 6.09 18.60
CA GLU A 192 6.71 4.94 19.27
C GLU A 192 7.62 5.38 20.41
N ILE A 193 7.53 4.71 21.56
CA ILE A 193 8.42 4.94 22.70
C ILE A 193 9.25 3.66 22.90
N SER A 194 10.56 3.78 22.66
CA SER A 194 11.47 2.64 22.68
C SER A 194 12.70 2.94 23.54
N SER A 195 13.23 1.90 24.20
CA SER A 195 14.49 1.98 24.95
C SER A 195 15.64 1.37 24.15
N CYS A 196 16.84 1.88 24.38
CA CYS A 196 18.05 1.45 23.69
C CYS A 196 19.25 1.52 24.64
N ASP A 197 20.19 0.61 24.47
CA ASP A 197 21.41 0.58 25.25
C ASP A 197 22.42 1.62 24.73
N ILE A 198 23.12 2.31 25.62
CA ILE A 198 24.17 3.28 25.29
C ILE A 198 25.17 2.75 24.25
N ARG A 199 25.47 1.44 24.26
CA ARG A 199 26.38 0.77 23.32
C ARG A 199 25.93 0.90 21.86
N VAL A 200 24.63 0.82 21.62
CA VAL A 200 24.02 0.94 20.28
C VAL A 200 24.15 2.36 19.74
N MET A 201 24.11 3.35 20.63
CA MET A 201 24.27 4.76 20.27
C MET A 201 25.75 5.13 20.06
N THR A 202 26.69 4.41 20.68
CA THR A 202 28.13 4.58 20.45
C THR A 202 28.65 3.90 19.19
N ASP A 203 27.89 2.95 18.61
CA ASP A 203 28.22 2.29 17.34
C ASP A 203 27.61 3.08 16.17
N PRO A 204 28.44 3.71 15.31
CA PRO A 204 27.95 4.52 14.18
C PRO A 204 27.06 3.73 13.20
N GLN A 205 27.32 2.43 13.01
CA GLN A 205 26.57 1.62 12.05
C GLN A 205 25.17 1.29 12.58
N GLN A 206 25.07 0.97 13.87
CA GLN A 206 23.77 0.69 14.50
C GLN A 206 22.93 1.96 14.69
N TRP A 207 23.58 3.09 14.95
CA TRP A 207 22.92 4.38 15.01
C TRP A 207 22.33 4.81 13.67
N GLU A 208 23.08 4.63 12.57
CA GLU A 208 22.61 4.92 11.22
C GLU A 208 21.41 4.04 10.83
N ASP A 209 21.41 2.77 11.23
CA ASP A 209 20.27 1.85 11.05
C ASP A 209 19.01 2.35 11.78
N ILE A 210 19.13 2.84 13.01
CA ILE A 210 17.99 3.41 13.77
C ILE A 210 17.48 4.69 13.10
N GLN A 211 18.37 5.60 12.71
CA GLN A 211 18.03 6.85 12.04
C GLN A 211 17.42 6.64 10.64
N SER A 212 17.78 5.54 9.96
CA SER A 212 17.20 5.21 8.65
C SER A 212 15.73 4.80 8.74
N ARG A 213 15.33 4.16 9.84
CA ARG A 213 13.98 3.59 10.06
C ARG A 213 13.05 4.50 10.87
N HIS A 214 13.61 5.26 11.80
CA HIS A 214 12.85 6.07 12.76
C HIS A 214 13.18 7.56 12.62
N ASN A 215 12.17 8.40 12.80
CA ASN A 215 12.34 9.84 12.98
C ASN A 215 12.41 10.14 14.48
N ILE A 216 13.62 10.37 14.99
CA ILE A 216 13.85 10.53 16.42
C ILE A 216 13.43 11.94 16.86
N LEU A 217 12.37 12.05 17.66
CA LEU A 217 11.84 13.33 18.13
C LEU A 217 12.74 13.94 19.23
N PHE A 218 13.10 13.13 20.21
CA PHE A 218 14.09 13.46 21.24
C PHE A 218 14.62 12.19 21.91
N ILE A 219 15.74 12.36 22.61
CA ILE A 219 16.44 11.31 23.35
C ILE A 219 16.45 11.69 24.84
N SER A 220 16.18 10.72 25.71
CA SER A 220 16.27 10.89 27.15
C SER A 220 17.17 9.85 27.81
N GLY A 221 18.06 10.27 28.70
CA GLY A 221 18.98 9.38 29.42
C GLY A 221 19.72 10.10 30.56
N LEU A 222 20.67 9.42 31.18
CA LEU A 222 21.48 9.95 32.28
C LEU A 222 22.66 10.80 31.78
N ASN A 223 23.40 10.34 30.76
CA ASN A 223 24.52 11.10 30.19
C ASN A 223 24.18 11.85 28.89
N THR A 224 24.65 13.08 28.82
CA THR A 224 24.50 14.01 27.67
C THR A 224 25.52 13.77 26.55
N THR A 225 26.47 12.85 26.74
CA THR A 225 27.71 12.75 25.94
C THR A 225 27.54 12.08 24.58
N CYS A 226 26.38 11.50 24.26
CA CYS A 226 26.20 10.66 23.06
C CYS A 226 25.32 11.24 21.95
N CYS A 227 24.80 12.47 22.06
CA CYS A 227 23.82 12.99 21.09
C CYS A 227 24.32 14.25 20.37
N LYS A 228 24.73 14.13 19.10
CA LYS A 228 25.06 15.29 18.24
C LYS A 228 23.90 15.77 17.36
N ASP A 229 22.93 14.90 17.08
CA ASP A 229 21.96 15.14 16.00
C ASP A 229 20.48 15.21 16.45
N ALA A 230 20.18 15.02 17.74
CA ALA A 230 18.80 15.06 18.25
C ALA A 230 18.70 15.79 19.61
N PRO A 231 17.54 16.42 19.92
CA PRO A 231 17.32 17.07 21.21
C PRO A 231 17.45 16.07 22.37
N PHE A 232 18.24 16.44 23.39
CA PHE A 232 18.43 15.61 24.58
C PHE A 232 17.75 16.22 25.82
N ILE A 233 17.01 15.39 26.55
CA ILE A 233 16.38 15.76 27.82
C ILE A 233 16.90 14.80 28.90
N PRO A 234 17.61 15.29 29.94
CA PRO A 234 18.04 14.42 31.03
C PRO A 234 16.84 13.77 31.72
N ILE A 235 16.93 12.47 31.99
CA ILE A 235 15.83 11.69 32.56
C ILE A 235 15.37 12.26 33.92
N GLU A 236 16.31 12.73 34.73
CA GLU A 236 16.09 13.39 36.02
C GLU A 236 15.24 14.67 35.91
N LYS A 237 15.31 15.33 34.75
CA LYS A 237 14.64 16.60 34.49
C LYS A 237 13.40 16.44 33.62
N ILE A 238 13.07 15.23 33.17
CA ILE A 238 12.02 15.00 32.18
C ILE A 238 10.62 15.41 32.67
N ILE A 239 10.41 15.38 34.00
CA ILE A 239 9.16 15.78 34.67
C ILE A 239 9.18 17.26 35.11
N SER A 240 10.32 17.96 34.95
CA SER A 240 10.42 19.38 35.30
C SER A 240 9.56 20.24 34.38
N LYS A 241 9.04 21.35 34.90
CA LYS A 241 8.23 22.30 34.12
C LYS A 241 8.96 22.77 32.86
N GLU A 242 10.27 22.99 32.94
CA GLU A 242 11.09 23.40 31.79
C GLU A 242 11.20 22.30 30.72
N ALA A 243 11.32 21.03 31.11
CA ALA A 243 11.36 19.92 30.17
C ALA A 243 10.00 19.66 29.52
N LEU A 244 8.90 19.77 30.27
CA LEU A 244 7.55 19.62 29.74
C LEU A 244 7.23 20.66 28.65
N GLU A 245 7.67 21.91 28.82
CA GLU A 245 7.55 22.95 27.79
C GLU A 245 8.40 22.62 26.54
N LYS A 246 9.61 22.08 26.73
CA LYS A 246 10.44 21.62 25.60
C LYS A 246 9.79 20.45 24.86
N ILE A 247 9.26 19.47 25.59
CA ILE A 247 8.52 18.33 25.02
C ILE A 247 7.31 18.83 24.24
N LYS A 248 6.58 19.82 24.75
CA LYS A 248 5.44 20.44 24.04
C LYS A 248 5.85 21.04 22.71
N ILE A 249 7.00 21.71 22.64
CA ILE A 249 7.53 22.26 21.37
C ILE A 249 7.92 21.13 20.41
N LEU A 250 8.57 20.07 20.91
CA LEU A 250 9.06 18.95 20.10
C LEU A 250 7.94 18.03 19.59
N LEU A 251 6.84 17.90 20.33
CA LEU A 251 5.67 17.09 19.95
C LEU A 251 4.64 17.85 19.10
N LYS A 252 4.67 19.20 19.08
CA LYS A 252 3.77 20.04 18.28
C LYS A 252 3.67 19.69 16.77
N PRO A 253 4.75 19.29 16.06
CA PRO A 253 4.63 18.88 14.65
C PRO A 253 3.97 17.51 14.46
N VAL A 254 3.84 16.71 15.52
CA VAL A 254 3.34 15.32 15.47
C VAL A 254 1.98 15.15 16.15
N MET A 255 1.65 16.02 17.11
CA MET A 255 0.43 15.94 17.92
C MET A 255 -0.28 17.29 18.05
N GLU A 256 -1.61 17.25 18.17
CA GLU A 256 -2.42 18.42 18.52
C GLU A 256 -2.14 18.92 19.93
N THR A 257 -2.36 20.21 20.16
CA THR A 257 -2.09 20.85 21.47
C THR A 257 -2.94 20.26 22.59
N SER A 258 -4.18 19.85 22.30
CA SER A 258 -5.09 19.14 23.22
C SER A 258 -4.50 17.82 23.73
N MET A 259 -3.94 17.00 22.84
CA MET A 259 -3.31 15.72 23.17
C MET A 259 -2.03 15.91 23.99
N ILE A 260 -1.26 16.97 23.72
CA ILE A 260 -0.06 17.29 24.51
C ILE A 260 -0.44 17.71 25.93
N ASP A 261 -1.48 18.53 26.09
CA ASP A 261 -1.95 18.95 27.41
C ASP A 261 -2.52 17.75 28.20
N GLU A 262 -3.19 16.80 27.52
CA GLU A 262 -3.61 15.53 28.11
C GLU A 262 -2.40 14.68 28.56
N PHE A 263 -1.39 14.53 27.69
CA PHE A 263 -0.16 13.82 28.00
C PHE A 263 0.53 14.40 29.26
N GLN A 264 0.69 15.71 29.32
CA GLN A 264 1.30 16.38 30.48
C GLN A 264 0.50 16.16 31.77
N SER A 265 -0.84 16.22 31.68
CA SER A 265 -1.74 15.96 32.82
C SER A 265 -1.62 14.51 33.30
N ASN A 266 -1.63 13.55 32.37
CA ASN A 266 -1.47 12.13 32.67
C ASN A 266 -0.11 11.83 33.28
N LEU A 267 0.96 12.40 32.73
CA LEU A 267 2.32 12.23 33.25
C LEU A 267 2.45 12.75 34.68
N ALA A 268 1.91 13.94 34.97
CA ALA A 268 1.89 14.49 36.33
C ALA A 268 1.07 13.60 37.29
N LYS A 269 -0.07 13.08 36.85
CA LYS A 269 -0.92 12.18 37.62
C LYS A 269 -0.23 10.85 37.93
N TYR A 270 0.34 10.18 36.94
CA TYR A 270 0.98 8.87 37.12
C TYR A 270 2.28 8.97 37.91
N CYS A 271 3.08 10.01 37.70
CA CYS A 271 4.27 10.27 38.52
C CYS A 271 3.89 10.52 39.99
N SER A 272 2.83 11.30 40.26
CA SER A 272 2.35 11.54 41.63
C SER A 272 1.87 10.24 42.30
N LEU A 273 1.17 9.38 41.56
CA LEU A 273 0.69 8.10 42.06
C LEU A 273 1.83 7.12 42.36
N GLU A 274 2.82 7.01 41.48
CA GLU A 274 3.99 6.14 41.72
C GLU A 274 4.80 6.62 42.93
N ASN A 275 5.03 7.92 43.08
CA ASN A 275 5.70 8.47 44.26
C ASN A 275 4.94 8.18 45.57
N ILE A 276 3.61 8.26 45.57
CA ILE A 276 2.78 7.93 46.74
C ILE A 276 2.88 6.43 47.05
N MET A 277 2.84 5.56 46.03
CA MET A 277 2.96 4.13 46.22
C MET A 277 4.35 3.72 46.75
N GLU A 278 5.43 4.30 46.22
CA GLU A 278 6.78 4.09 46.75
C GLU A 278 6.90 4.58 48.20
N SER A 279 6.30 5.73 48.52
CA SER A 279 6.29 6.28 49.88
C SER A 279 5.58 5.37 50.89
N ILE A 280 4.50 4.71 50.48
CA ILE A 280 3.78 3.72 51.31
C ILE A 280 4.61 2.43 51.48
N THR A 281 5.42 2.07 50.49
CA THR A 281 6.28 0.87 50.54
C THR A 281 7.49 1.07 51.45
N PHE A 282 7.93 2.32 51.66
CA PHE A 282 9.05 2.67 52.53
C PHE A 282 8.66 2.79 54.03
N LEU A 283 7.39 3.01 54.32
CA LEU A 283 6.84 2.94 55.67
C LEU A 283 6.57 1.47 56.00
N ASP A 284 7.59 0.76 56.49
CA ASP A 284 7.42 -0.57 57.08
C ASP A 284 6.38 -0.47 58.23
N PRO A 285 5.17 -1.03 58.05
CA PRO A 285 4.10 -0.88 59.02
C PRO A 285 4.50 -1.43 60.40
N ASN A 286 5.38 -2.43 60.44
CA ASN A 286 5.87 -3.03 61.67
C ASN A 286 6.80 -2.08 62.42
N LYS A 287 7.73 -1.41 61.72
CA LYS A 287 8.61 -0.40 62.35
C LYS A 287 7.84 0.82 62.84
N LEU A 288 6.84 1.26 62.09
CA LEU A 288 5.97 2.35 62.51
C LEU A 288 5.17 1.95 63.76
N PHE A 289 4.64 0.73 63.78
CA PHE A 289 3.90 0.21 64.93
C PHE A 289 4.80 0.08 66.16
N GLU A 290 6.02 -0.44 66.01
CA GLU A 290 7.02 -0.50 67.10
C GLU A 290 7.31 0.89 67.66
N LEU A 291 7.56 1.89 66.81
CA LEU A 291 7.86 3.26 67.28
C LEU A 291 6.69 3.90 68.03
N VAL A 292 5.47 3.65 67.55
CA VAL A 292 4.24 4.13 68.20
C VAL A 292 4.03 3.40 69.52
N GLN A 293 4.24 2.09 69.56
CA GLN A 293 4.12 1.27 70.77
C GLN A 293 5.15 1.69 71.83
N ASP A 294 6.41 1.90 71.45
CA ASP A 294 7.46 2.39 72.36
C ASP A 294 7.13 3.78 72.91
N SER A 295 6.59 4.67 72.06
CA SER A 295 6.20 6.02 72.48
C SER A 295 5.02 5.99 73.44
N VAL A 296 4.02 5.15 73.17
CA VAL A 296 2.86 4.92 74.04
C VAL A 296 3.30 4.32 75.37
N GLN A 297 4.15 3.29 75.37
CA GLN A 297 4.61 2.64 76.58
C GLN A 297 5.43 3.61 77.46
N ASN A 298 6.25 4.48 76.85
CA ASN A 298 6.92 5.56 77.57
C ASN A 298 5.93 6.58 78.16
N LEU A 299 4.81 6.86 77.48
CA LEU A 299 3.76 7.73 77.99
C LEU A 299 2.98 7.08 79.14
N GLU A 300 2.66 5.79 79.06
CA GLU A 300 2.01 5.02 80.13
C GLU A 300 2.85 4.98 81.41
N LEU A 301 4.16 4.76 81.26
CA LEU A 301 5.11 4.79 82.37
C LEU A 301 5.21 6.17 83.03
N ASN A 302 5.11 7.25 82.26
CA ASN A 302 5.16 8.61 82.80
C ASN A 302 3.83 9.08 83.42
N LEU A 303 2.71 8.44 83.05
CA LEU A 303 1.36 8.82 83.50
C LEU A 303 0.75 7.87 84.54
N GLU A 304 1.44 6.77 84.90
CA GLU A 304 0.97 5.72 85.82
C GLU A 304 -0.44 5.18 85.45
N GLN A 305 -0.73 5.06 84.15
CA GLN A 305 -2.00 4.54 83.64
C GLN A 305 -1.75 3.44 82.62
N GLU A 306 -2.37 2.27 82.82
CA GLU A 306 -2.38 1.16 81.86
C GLU A 306 -3.56 1.29 80.88
N TRP A 307 -3.28 1.27 79.58
CA TRP A 307 -4.30 1.28 78.53
C TRP A 307 -4.39 -0.12 77.91
N VAL A 308 -5.58 -0.73 77.94
CA VAL A 308 -5.79 -2.06 77.37
C VAL A 308 -6.00 -1.94 75.86
N TYR A 309 -5.00 -2.38 75.07
CA TYR A 309 -5.11 -2.45 73.61
C TYR A 309 -5.75 -3.77 73.16
N ILE A 310 -6.79 -3.69 72.33
CA ILE A 310 -7.37 -4.85 71.65
C ILE A 310 -6.49 -5.17 70.43
N SER A 311 -5.78 -6.30 70.49
CA SER A 311 -5.04 -6.82 69.32
C SER A 311 -6.04 -7.27 68.25
N MET A 312 -6.26 -6.44 67.24
CA MET A 312 -6.85 -6.92 65.98
C MET A 312 -5.74 -7.53 65.14
N SER A 313 -5.67 -8.86 65.13
CA SER A 313 -4.91 -9.62 64.15
C SER A 313 -5.43 -9.26 62.76
N VAL A 314 -4.61 -8.54 61.99
CA VAL A 314 -4.86 -8.28 60.57
C VAL A 314 -4.59 -9.57 59.80
N VAL A 315 -5.59 -10.05 59.05
CA VAL A 315 -5.47 -11.09 58.02
C VAL A 315 -4.82 -10.49 56.78
#